data_AF-A0A925ZQL6-F1
#
_entry.id   AF-A0A925ZQL6-F1
#
_cell.length_a   1.000
_cell.length_b   1.000
_cell.length_c   1.000
_cell.angle_alpha   90.00
_cell.angle_beta   90.00
_cell.angle_gamma   90.00
#
_symmetry.space_group_name_H-M   'P 1'
#
loop_
_entity.id
_entity.type
_entity.pdbx_description
1 polymer ?
#
loop_
_entity_poly.entity_id
_entity_poly.type
_entity_poly.pdbx_seq_one_letter_code
_entity_poly.pdbx_strand_id
1 'polypeptide(L)'
;DDLDQHGVDGLVAQLRHGGDDMPLEPEPPRRSGRSPVLSIVVICVGVYMLGFELLADFRYWLQSSEPHDLGNAADLVVGGRMPDGLHETYVEIDGTPDVQHAIRGTSERMHVGYLRIVEGGGSLFAAIRRPKDEPVRDNFEGHFVGRMTRLRGRPGEWLEQYFRDEAIVRTIDAEPSALWEALRKPGGALEITTTDGQTHVAAGERVRLVLHPPDARVQLGVTSFPDPARAEAVIAELGYPWVATGHSDVVHSFMVRIPEAERVAVNAKLNAALELGEDNQDPKLGAIVLPGTVAFSAPAGDYLLRGDEVSLPREGKGGPVLYDDAGDKLAPLADVDGRVVIPTAWIHAVRIDEPVTVDRENGYIIAVGDVPGDHWALAIGWLVIAALVGINIASLVQHVRRRAA
;
A
#
# COMPACT_ATOMS: atom_id res chain seq x y z
N ASP A 1 -9.05 80.21 35.71
CA ASP A 1 -8.04 79.12 35.78
C ASP A 1 -8.29 78.34 37.08
N ASP A 2 -9.48 77.78 37.27
CA ASP A 2 -10.05 76.58 36.61
C ASP A 2 -9.62 75.26 37.30
N LEU A 3 -10.06 75.11 38.55
CA LEU A 3 -10.50 73.86 39.17
C LEU A 3 -11.93 74.02 39.75
N ASP A 4 -12.67 75.00 39.21
CA ASP A 4 -14.10 75.22 39.42
C ASP A 4 -14.98 74.31 38.53
N GLN A 5 -14.39 73.42 37.72
CA GLN A 5 -15.17 72.63 36.75
C GLN A 5 -15.53 71.20 37.13
N HIS A 6 -14.97 70.60 38.18
CA HIS A 6 -15.39 69.25 38.61
C HIS A 6 -15.54 69.13 40.13
N GLY A 7 -16.20 70.13 40.72
CA GLY A 7 -16.42 70.25 42.15
C GLY A 7 -17.04 69.01 42.79
N VAL A 8 -16.22 68.25 43.51
CA VAL A 8 -16.67 67.33 44.59
C VAL A 8 -15.56 67.19 45.66
N ASP A 9 -14.80 68.25 45.95
CA ASP A 9 -13.98 68.32 47.18
C ASP A 9 -14.82 68.72 48.41
N GLY A 10 -16.13 68.93 48.23
CA GLY A 10 -17.10 69.15 49.30
C GLY A 10 -17.64 67.88 49.97
N LEU A 11 -17.29 66.67 49.50
CA LEU A 11 -17.87 65.42 50.03
C LEU A 11 -16.94 64.63 50.99
N VAL A 12 -15.71 65.10 51.23
CA VAL A 12 -14.76 64.47 52.15
C VAL A 12 -14.86 65.03 53.58
N ALA A 13 -15.67 66.07 53.81
CA ALA A 13 -15.85 66.69 55.14
C ALA A 13 -17.16 66.32 55.88
N GLN A 14 -18.05 65.51 55.30
CA GLN A 14 -19.35 65.15 55.90
C GLN A 14 -19.44 63.71 56.45
N LEU A 15 -18.35 62.94 56.49
CA LEU A 15 -18.32 61.58 57.06
C LEU A 15 -17.47 61.44 58.34
N ARG A 16 -17.16 62.55 59.01
CA ARG A 16 -16.45 62.56 60.30
C ARG A 16 -17.11 63.50 61.30
N HIS A 17 -18.37 63.26 61.66
CA HIS A 17 -18.91 63.42 63.02
C HIS A 17 -20.44 63.44 63.00
N GLY A 18 -21.06 62.43 63.60
CA GLY A 18 -22.43 62.56 64.09
C GLY A 18 -23.26 61.29 64.06
N GLY A 19 -23.32 60.60 65.21
CA GLY A 19 -24.59 60.15 65.77
C GLY A 19 -25.07 58.74 65.42
N ASP A 20 -25.38 58.01 66.49
CA ASP A 20 -26.01 56.68 66.59
C ASP A 20 -27.24 56.42 65.69
N ASP A 21 -27.45 55.13 65.46
CA ASP A 21 -28.64 54.43 64.91
C ASP A 21 -28.90 54.49 63.40
N MET A 22 -28.53 53.42 62.67
CA MET A 22 -29.30 52.68 61.63
C MET A 22 -28.40 51.66 60.85
N PRO A 23 -28.95 50.64 60.15
CA PRO A 23 -28.62 49.23 60.36
C PRO A 23 -27.46 48.68 59.51
N LEU A 24 -26.89 47.58 60.02
CA LEU A 24 -25.87 46.71 59.41
C LEU A 24 -26.08 46.53 57.89
N GLU A 25 -25.07 46.91 57.10
CA GLU A 25 -24.95 46.52 55.70
C GLU A 25 -25.04 44.98 55.57
N PRO A 26 -25.77 44.44 54.58
CA PRO A 26 -25.83 43.00 54.36
C PRO A 26 -24.44 42.48 53.98
N GLU A 27 -23.97 41.46 54.71
CA GLU A 27 -22.74 40.73 54.37
C GLU A 27 -22.74 40.35 52.88
N PRO A 28 -21.60 40.50 52.16
CA PRO A 28 -21.52 40.07 50.78
C PRO A 28 -21.87 38.58 50.67
N PRO A 29 -22.69 38.17 49.69
CA PRO A 29 -23.18 36.79 49.59
C PRO A 29 -21.99 35.83 49.56
N ARG A 30 -21.97 34.89 50.52
CA ARG A 30 -21.02 33.79 50.58
C ARG A 30 -20.98 33.13 49.20
N ARG A 31 -19.85 33.22 48.49
CA ARG A 31 -19.64 32.56 47.19
C ARG A 31 -20.13 31.13 47.31
N SER A 32 -21.22 30.79 46.63
CA SER A 32 -21.73 29.43 46.53
C SER A 32 -20.57 28.55 46.05
N GLY A 33 -20.15 27.58 46.87
CA GLY A 33 -19.10 26.64 46.48
C GLY A 33 -19.44 25.98 45.14
N ARG A 34 -18.41 25.61 44.37
CA ARG A 34 -18.58 24.87 43.11
C ARG A 34 -19.48 23.65 43.35
N SER A 35 -20.47 23.44 42.47
CA SER A 35 -21.42 22.33 42.60
C SER A 35 -20.70 20.98 42.60
N PRO A 36 -20.89 20.11 43.61
CA PRO A 36 -20.20 18.81 43.68
C PRO A 36 -20.58 17.88 42.51
N VAL A 37 -21.81 17.99 41.99
CA VAL A 37 -22.26 17.22 40.83
C VAL A 37 -21.47 17.61 39.58
N LEU A 38 -21.27 18.91 39.36
CA LEU A 38 -20.47 19.39 38.23
C LEU A 38 -19.02 18.92 38.33
N SER A 39 -18.44 18.92 39.54
CA SER A 39 -17.08 18.39 39.75
C SER A 39 -16.98 16.91 39.43
N ILE A 40 -17.97 16.09 39.79
CA ILE A 40 -18.01 14.67 39.43
C ILE A 40 -18.04 14.50 37.90
N VAL A 41 -18.91 15.25 37.20
CA VAL A 41 -18.99 15.19 35.73
C VAL A 41 -17.66 15.55 35.09
N VAL A 42 -17.01 16.63 35.53
CA VAL A 42 -15.70 17.04 35.02
C VAL A 42 -14.63 15.99 35.28
N ILE A 43 -14.64 15.34 36.46
CA ILE A 43 -13.71 14.24 36.77
C ILE A 43 -13.94 13.07 35.82
N CYS A 44 -15.19 12.62 35.63
CA CYS A 44 -15.50 11.49 34.76
C CYS A 44 -15.07 11.75 33.30
N VAL A 45 -15.41 12.92 32.76
CA VAL A 45 -15.02 13.31 31.39
C VAL A 45 -13.50 13.49 31.28
N GLY A 46 -12.88 14.12 32.27
CA GLY A 46 -11.44 14.34 32.28
C GLY A 46 -10.65 13.04 32.39
N VAL A 47 -11.05 12.10 33.25
CA VAL A 47 -10.44 10.77 33.35
C VAL A 47 -10.59 9.99 32.05
N TYR A 48 -11.77 10.07 31.39
CA TYR A 48 -11.97 9.47 30.08
C TYR A 48 -10.99 10.04 29.04
N MET A 49 -10.90 11.37 28.92
CA MET A 49 -9.98 12.05 28.00
C MET A 49 -8.50 11.70 28.28
N LEU A 50 -8.10 11.71 29.55
CA LEU A 50 -6.72 11.42 29.97
C LEU A 50 -6.32 9.97 29.72
N GLY A 51 -7.26 9.02 29.90
CA GLY A 51 -6.99 7.59 29.84
C GLY A 51 -7.14 6.99 28.45
N PHE A 52 -8.17 7.38 27.69
CA PHE A 52 -8.51 6.74 26.42
C PHE A 52 -8.07 7.52 25.19
N GLU A 53 -8.18 8.86 25.21
CA GLU A 53 -7.91 9.68 24.02
C GLU A 53 -6.44 10.13 23.96
N LEU A 54 -5.94 10.70 25.06
CA LEU A 54 -4.68 11.44 25.04
C LEU A 54 -3.49 10.66 25.63
N LEU A 55 -3.73 9.50 26.26
CA LEU A 55 -2.66 8.76 26.94
C LEU A 55 -1.61 8.24 25.96
N ALA A 56 -2.04 7.74 24.79
CA ALA A 56 -1.15 7.22 23.77
C ALA A 56 -0.23 8.33 23.23
N ASP A 57 -0.81 9.47 22.86
CA ASP A 57 -0.05 10.62 22.36
C ASP A 57 0.88 11.21 23.43
N PHE A 58 0.44 11.27 24.69
CA PHE A 58 1.29 11.71 25.79
C PHE A 58 2.48 10.76 26.03
N ARG A 59 2.24 9.44 26.00
CA ARG A 59 3.31 8.44 26.12
C ARG A 59 4.25 8.47 24.92
N TYR A 60 3.72 8.70 23.73
CA TYR A 60 4.51 8.85 22.51
C TYR A 60 5.41 10.08 22.60
N TRP A 61 4.86 11.23 23.01
CA TRP A 61 5.63 12.47 23.23
C TRP A 61 6.78 12.32 24.24
N LEU A 62 6.63 11.46 25.25
CA LEU A 62 7.68 11.17 26.24
C LEU A 62 8.84 10.31 25.69
N GLN A 63 8.74 9.77 24.47
CA GLN A 63 9.80 8.94 23.89
C GLN A 63 11.02 9.76 23.48
N SER A 64 12.14 9.06 23.27
CA SER A 64 13.36 9.65 22.72
C SER A 64 13.09 10.26 21.34
N SER A 65 13.83 11.32 21.01
CA SER A 65 13.90 11.85 19.64
C SER A 65 14.71 10.95 18.69
N GLU A 66 15.42 9.96 19.22
CA GLU A 66 16.10 8.93 18.43
C GLU A 66 15.14 7.76 18.19
N PRO A 67 14.89 7.38 16.92
CA PRO A 67 14.00 6.26 16.60
C PRO A 67 14.61 4.93 17.06
N HIS A 68 13.74 3.98 17.41
CA HIS A 68 14.16 2.61 17.63
C HIS A 68 14.40 1.93 16.28
N ASP A 69 15.66 1.67 15.97
CA ASP A 69 16.07 0.93 14.76
C ASP A 69 15.61 -0.52 14.84
N LEU A 70 14.72 -0.90 13.93
CA LEU A 70 14.18 -2.25 13.77
C LEU A 70 14.94 -3.07 12.70
N GLY A 71 15.92 -2.47 12.02
CA GLY A 71 16.65 -3.08 10.92
C GLY A 71 15.78 -3.26 9.67
N ASN A 72 15.91 -4.42 9.02
CA ASN A 72 15.18 -4.73 7.79
C ASN A 72 13.83 -5.41 8.08
N ALA A 73 12.78 -5.01 7.36
CA ALA A 73 11.45 -5.59 7.45
C ALA A 73 11.42 -7.12 7.20
N ALA A 74 12.30 -7.65 6.32
CA ALA A 74 12.42 -9.09 6.09
C ALA A 74 12.83 -9.86 7.35
N ASP A 75 13.70 -9.28 8.18
CA ASP A 75 14.23 -9.92 9.39
C ASP A 75 13.22 -9.85 10.56
N LEU A 76 12.35 -8.84 10.53
CA LEU A 76 11.37 -8.59 11.57
C LEU A 76 10.12 -9.48 11.43
N VAL A 77 9.77 -9.86 10.21
CA VAL A 77 8.54 -10.60 9.89
C VAL A 77 8.75 -12.09 10.11
N VAL A 78 8.13 -12.63 11.16
CA VAL A 78 8.22 -14.05 11.51
C VAL A 78 6.95 -14.76 11.08
N GLY A 79 7.05 -15.70 10.14
CA GLY A 79 5.90 -16.45 9.63
C GLY A 79 4.85 -15.56 8.97
N GLY A 80 5.28 -14.48 8.30
CA GLY A 80 4.39 -13.54 7.62
C GLY A 80 3.66 -12.55 8.54
N ARG A 81 4.05 -12.45 9.81
CA ARG A 81 3.44 -11.55 10.79
C ARG A 81 4.48 -10.65 11.47
N MET A 82 4.05 -9.44 11.75
CA MET A 82 4.81 -8.49 12.59
C MET A 82 4.75 -8.91 14.06
N PRO A 83 5.83 -8.72 14.83
CA PRO A 83 5.84 -8.98 16.26
C PRO A 83 4.95 -7.98 17.00
N ASP A 84 4.33 -8.46 18.07
CA ASP A 84 3.51 -7.62 18.94
C ASP A 84 4.35 -6.63 19.75
N GLY A 85 3.69 -5.57 20.23
CA GLY A 85 4.30 -4.60 21.15
C GLY A 85 4.91 -3.37 20.48
N LEU A 86 5.01 -3.32 19.16
CA LEU A 86 5.51 -2.18 18.38
C LEU A 86 4.47 -1.05 18.20
N HIS A 87 3.42 -1.00 19.01
CA HIS A 87 2.38 0.02 18.86
C HIS A 87 2.76 1.27 19.64
N GLU A 88 2.51 2.44 19.06
CA GLU A 88 2.82 3.74 19.64
C GLU A 88 4.31 3.93 19.91
N THR A 89 5.17 3.34 19.09
CA THR A 89 6.64 3.46 19.21
C THR A 89 7.20 4.27 18.07
N TYR A 90 8.19 5.10 18.35
CA TYR A 90 8.96 5.81 17.33
C TYR A 90 10.04 4.89 16.78
N VAL A 91 9.97 4.56 15.50
CA VAL A 91 10.77 3.49 14.88
C VAL A 91 11.39 3.95 13.57
N GLU A 92 12.44 3.23 13.20
CA GLU A 92 13.13 3.29 11.91
C GLU A 92 13.21 1.86 11.36
N ILE A 93 12.85 1.68 10.09
CA ILE A 93 12.88 0.37 9.44
C ILE A 93 13.18 0.50 7.94
N ASP A 94 14.00 -0.40 7.44
CA ASP A 94 14.29 -0.55 6.02
C ASP A 94 13.38 -1.59 5.37
N GLY A 95 12.91 -1.34 4.15
CA GLY A 95 12.09 -2.29 3.40
C GLY A 95 11.75 -1.82 2.00
N THR A 96 11.24 -2.73 1.17
CA THR A 96 10.92 -2.43 -0.22
C THR A 96 9.50 -1.86 -0.32
N PRO A 97 9.31 -0.62 -0.79
CA PRO A 97 7.98 -0.07 -1.03
C PRO A 97 7.32 -0.74 -2.24
N ASP A 98 6.07 -1.16 -2.07
CA ASP A 98 5.21 -1.58 -3.18
C ASP A 98 4.66 -0.36 -3.92
N VAL A 99 5.51 0.24 -4.76
CA VAL A 99 5.17 1.47 -5.50
C VAL A 99 4.09 1.22 -6.56
N GLN A 100 4.01 0.01 -7.10
CA GLN A 100 3.03 -0.36 -8.13
C GLN A 100 1.60 -0.30 -7.60
N HIS A 101 1.41 -0.65 -6.33
CA HIS A 101 0.11 -0.65 -5.68
C HIS A 101 -0.03 0.49 -4.66
N ALA A 102 0.69 1.60 -4.87
CA ALA A 102 0.64 2.78 -4.02
C ALA A 102 -0.75 3.43 -4.03
N ILE A 103 -1.35 3.60 -2.85
CA ILE A 103 -2.72 4.11 -2.72
C ILE A 103 -2.68 5.54 -2.20
N ARG A 104 -3.57 6.39 -2.72
CA ARG A 104 -3.60 7.81 -2.34
C ARG A 104 -4.92 8.15 -1.67
N GLY A 105 -4.87 8.37 -0.36
CA GLY A 105 -5.93 9.05 0.38
C GLY A 105 -5.81 10.56 0.22
N THR A 106 -6.93 11.25 0.05
CA THR A 106 -6.95 12.72 -0.01
C THR A 106 -7.86 13.27 1.08
N SER A 107 -7.35 14.19 1.88
CA SER A 107 -8.14 15.01 2.79
C SER A 107 -8.28 16.44 2.24
N GLU A 108 -8.94 17.35 2.96
CA GLU A 108 -9.05 18.76 2.55
C GLU A 108 -7.68 19.43 2.37
N ARG A 109 -6.70 19.09 3.21
CA ARG A 109 -5.40 19.80 3.29
C ARG A 109 -4.18 18.95 2.94
N MET A 110 -4.30 17.62 2.95
CA MET A 110 -3.17 16.71 2.81
C MET A 110 -3.49 15.57 1.84
N HIS A 111 -2.46 15.08 1.15
CA HIS A 111 -2.44 13.75 0.56
C HIS A 111 -1.77 12.78 1.54
N VAL A 112 -2.29 11.55 1.61
CA VAL A 112 -1.67 10.47 2.37
C VAL A 112 -1.45 9.32 1.39
N GLY A 113 -0.18 9.06 1.06
CA GLY A 113 0.23 7.88 0.31
C GLY A 113 0.32 6.70 1.26
N TYR A 114 -0.39 5.63 0.98
CA TYR A 114 -0.29 4.35 1.67
C TYR A 114 0.51 3.39 0.79
N LEU A 115 1.61 2.88 1.34
CA LEU A 115 2.48 1.93 0.67
C LEU A 115 2.53 0.66 1.50
N ARG A 116 2.43 -0.48 0.84
CA ARG A 116 2.79 -1.76 1.47
C ARG A 116 4.32 -1.88 1.49
N ILE A 117 4.87 -2.39 2.58
CA ILE A 117 6.26 -2.83 2.62
C ILE A 117 6.25 -4.31 2.24
N VAL A 118 6.87 -4.66 1.12
CA VAL A 118 6.68 -5.96 0.43
C VAL A 118 6.97 -7.14 1.35
N GLU A 119 8.06 -7.04 2.11
CA GLU A 119 8.55 -8.04 3.07
C GLU A 119 7.55 -8.29 4.20
N GLY A 120 6.80 -7.26 4.60
CA GLY A 120 5.75 -7.35 5.61
C GLY A 120 4.46 -7.99 5.12
N GLY A 121 4.37 -8.38 3.85
CA GLY A 121 3.15 -8.91 3.26
C GLY A 121 1.99 -7.94 3.44
N GLY A 122 0.86 -8.42 3.96
CA GLY A 122 -0.28 -7.57 4.32
C GLY A 122 -0.28 -7.07 5.76
N SER A 123 0.84 -7.18 6.49
CA SER A 123 0.92 -6.82 7.92
C SER A 123 1.71 -5.55 8.20
N LEU A 124 2.36 -4.94 7.20
CA LEU A 124 3.16 -3.72 7.39
C LEU A 124 2.96 -2.72 6.25
N PHE A 125 2.62 -1.50 6.62
CA PHE A 125 2.39 -0.39 5.70
C PHE A 125 3.10 0.89 6.15
N ALA A 126 3.34 1.79 5.21
CA ALA A 126 3.80 3.15 5.45
C ALA A 126 2.73 4.15 4.99
N ALA A 127 2.38 5.10 5.86
CA ALA A 127 1.55 6.26 5.57
C ALA A 127 2.44 7.50 5.42
N ILE A 128 2.64 7.93 4.18
CA ILE A 128 3.43 9.12 3.84
C ILE A 128 2.48 10.29 3.66
N ARG A 129 2.50 11.22 4.61
CA ARG A 129 1.69 12.44 4.55
C ARG A 129 2.43 13.50 3.75
N ARG A 130 1.75 14.13 2.78
CA ARG A 130 2.30 15.24 1.99
C ARG A 130 1.31 16.41 1.92
N PRO A 131 1.79 17.66 2.00
CA PRO A 131 1.00 18.83 1.63
C PRO A 131 0.53 18.75 0.18
N LYS A 132 -0.62 19.35 -0.15
CA LYS A 132 -1.18 19.31 -1.52
C LYS A 132 -0.38 20.12 -2.54
N ASP A 133 0.40 21.09 -2.07
CA ASP A 133 1.23 21.98 -2.85
C ASP A 133 2.60 21.40 -3.19
N GLU A 134 2.97 20.25 -2.63
CA GLU A 134 4.23 19.57 -2.93
C GLU A 134 4.07 18.60 -4.11
N PRO A 135 4.97 18.63 -5.12
CA PRO A 135 4.89 17.72 -6.26
C PRO A 135 5.08 16.26 -5.81
N VAL A 136 4.22 15.39 -6.32
CA VAL A 136 4.31 13.95 -6.06
C VAL A 136 5.55 13.41 -6.75
N ARG A 137 6.56 13.05 -5.96
CA ARG A 137 7.69 12.24 -6.40
C ARG A 137 7.30 10.76 -6.37
N ASP A 138 7.55 10.06 -7.48
CA ASP A 138 7.37 8.61 -7.62
C ASP A 138 8.59 7.81 -7.12
N ASN A 139 9.63 8.49 -6.64
CA ASN A 139 10.73 7.85 -5.93
C ASN A 139 10.35 7.71 -4.46
N PHE A 140 10.20 6.46 -4.03
CA PHE A 140 10.00 6.09 -2.64
C PHE A 140 11.29 5.48 -2.12
N GLU A 141 11.89 6.14 -1.15
CA GLU A 141 13.05 5.61 -0.44
C GLU A 141 12.58 4.41 0.41
N GLY A 142 13.37 3.33 0.42
CA GLY A 142 13.06 2.11 1.17
C GLY A 142 13.37 2.23 2.67
N HIS A 143 13.31 3.44 3.20
CA HIS A 143 13.71 3.80 4.55
C HIS A 143 12.57 4.57 5.22
N PHE A 144 12.01 4.02 6.28
CA PHE A 144 10.78 4.53 6.89
C PHE A 144 11.01 4.87 8.36
N VAL A 145 10.90 6.16 8.69
CA VAL A 145 11.03 6.68 10.06
C VAL A 145 9.71 7.31 10.48
N GLY A 146 9.18 6.93 11.65
CA GLY A 146 7.94 7.51 12.15
C GLY A 146 7.27 6.73 13.27
N ARG A 147 6.03 7.12 13.58
CA ARG A 147 5.21 6.46 14.61
C ARG A 147 4.61 5.17 14.07
N MET A 148 4.95 4.05 14.69
CA MET A 148 4.30 2.77 14.41
C MET A 148 2.94 2.71 15.13
N THR A 149 1.87 2.47 14.38
CA THR A 149 0.50 2.37 14.91
C THR A 149 -0.16 1.09 14.42
N ARG A 150 -1.15 0.58 15.15
CA ARG A 150 -1.88 -0.63 14.71
C ARG A 150 -2.70 -0.33 13.45
N LEU A 151 -2.77 -1.30 12.55
CA LEU A 151 -3.58 -1.26 11.33
C LEU A 151 -5.08 -1.50 11.61
N ARG A 152 -5.58 -0.98 12.74
CA ARG A 152 -6.98 -1.13 13.16
C ARG A 152 -7.80 0.09 12.74
N GLY A 153 -9.10 -0.12 12.54
CA GLY A 153 -10.05 0.93 12.19
C GLY A 153 -10.02 1.34 10.72
N ARG A 154 -10.43 2.59 10.44
CA ARG A 154 -10.71 3.08 9.08
C ARG A 154 -9.62 2.84 8.02
N PRO A 155 -8.33 3.16 8.24
CA PRO A 155 -7.33 2.93 7.20
C PRO A 155 -7.17 1.43 6.90
N GLY A 156 -7.18 0.56 7.92
CA GLY A 156 -7.08 -0.88 7.73
C GLY A 156 -8.26 -1.48 6.96
N GLU A 157 -9.49 -1.07 7.27
CA GLU A 157 -10.71 -1.53 6.57
C GLU A 157 -10.70 -1.14 5.09
N TRP A 158 -10.33 0.10 4.80
CA TRP A 158 -10.27 0.59 3.43
C TRP A 158 -9.11 -0.05 2.63
N LEU A 159 -7.95 -0.24 3.25
CA LEU A 159 -6.83 -0.95 2.63
C LEU A 159 -7.21 -2.40 2.30
N GLU A 160 -7.88 -3.10 3.22
CA GLU A 160 -8.37 -4.46 2.97
C GLU A 160 -9.33 -4.49 1.77
N GLN A 161 -10.27 -3.56 1.71
CA GLN A 161 -11.20 -3.46 0.59
C GLN A 161 -10.45 -3.20 -0.72
N TYR A 162 -9.53 -2.24 -0.75
CA TYR A 162 -8.76 -1.93 -1.95
C TYR A 162 -7.95 -3.13 -2.46
N PHE A 163 -7.22 -3.80 -1.57
CA PHE A 163 -6.39 -4.96 -1.93
C PHE A 163 -7.23 -6.11 -2.50
N ARG A 164 -8.44 -6.28 -1.98
CA ARG A 164 -9.40 -7.26 -2.48
C ARG A 164 -9.98 -6.87 -3.84
N ASP A 165 -10.41 -5.61 -3.99
CA ASP A 165 -11.08 -5.11 -5.19
C ASP A 165 -10.10 -5.06 -6.40
N GLU A 166 -8.83 -4.71 -6.16
CA GLU A 166 -7.76 -4.73 -7.17
C GLU A 166 -7.12 -6.11 -7.37
N ALA A 167 -7.57 -7.12 -6.60
CA ALA A 167 -7.03 -8.48 -6.63
C ALA A 167 -5.48 -8.53 -6.51
N ILE A 168 -4.93 -7.77 -5.56
CA ILE A 168 -3.49 -7.70 -5.36
C ILE A 168 -2.96 -9.05 -4.84
N VAL A 169 -2.02 -9.61 -5.59
CA VAL A 169 -1.40 -10.91 -5.27
C VAL A 169 0.09 -10.76 -5.02
N ARG A 170 0.58 -11.56 -4.08
CA ARG A 170 1.99 -11.91 -3.97
C ARG A 170 2.24 -13.08 -4.90
N THR A 171 3.35 -13.01 -5.62
CA THR A 171 3.80 -14.11 -6.47
C THR A 171 4.91 -14.87 -5.76
N ILE A 172 4.75 -16.20 -5.67
CA ILE A 172 5.80 -17.10 -5.18
C ILE A 172 6.25 -17.95 -6.36
N ASP A 173 7.53 -17.88 -6.69
CA ASP A 173 8.11 -18.66 -7.79
C ASP A 173 8.34 -20.12 -7.35
N ALA A 174 8.11 -21.04 -8.28
CA ALA A 174 8.34 -22.46 -8.14
C ALA A 174 8.99 -23.02 -9.41
N GLU A 175 9.83 -24.04 -9.22
CA GLU A 175 10.38 -24.80 -10.34
C GLU A 175 9.26 -25.57 -11.06
N PRO A 176 9.23 -25.63 -12.41
CA PRO A 176 8.22 -26.37 -13.13
C PRO A 176 8.09 -27.84 -12.70
N SER A 177 9.21 -28.48 -12.36
CA SER A 177 9.23 -29.87 -11.87
C SER A 177 8.39 -30.07 -10.59
N ALA A 178 8.39 -29.09 -9.69
CA ALA A 178 7.61 -29.16 -8.45
C ALA A 178 6.10 -29.20 -8.73
N LEU A 179 5.63 -28.46 -9.74
CA LEU A 179 4.24 -28.53 -10.18
C LEU A 179 3.90 -29.92 -10.76
N TRP A 180 4.80 -30.53 -11.54
CA TRP A 180 4.56 -31.87 -12.11
C TRP A 180 4.44 -32.94 -11.04
N GLU A 181 5.31 -32.88 -10.02
CA GLU A 181 5.25 -33.78 -8.87
C GLU A 181 3.94 -33.61 -8.11
N ALA A 182 3.50 -32.37 -7.90
CA ALA A 182 2.23 -32.07 -7.24
C ALA A 182 1.02 -32.60 -8.05
N LEU A 183 0.98 -32.35 -9.36
CA LEU A 183 -0.13 -32.77 -10.23
C LEU A 183 -0.24 -34.29 -10.42
N ARG A 184 0.84 -35.05 -10.18
CA ARG A 184 0.79 -36.53 -10.21
C ARG A 184 0.15 -37.11 -8.95
N LYS A 185 0.11 -36.38 -7.84
CA LYS A 185 -0.54 -36.82 -6.62
C LYS A 185 -2.07 -36.69 -6.77
N PRO A 186 -2.85 -37.67 -6.30
CA PRO A 186 -4.31 -37.54 -6.30
C PRO A 186 -4.75 -36.53 -5.25
N GLY A 187 -5.63 -35.61 -5.63
CA GLY A 187 -6.16 -34.55 -4.76
C GLY A 187 -6.14 -33.20 -5.48
N GLY A 188 -7.21 -32.42 -5.37
CA GLY A 188 -7.30 -31.12 -6.05
C GLY A 188 -6.43 -30.02 -5.44
N ALA A 189 -5.90 -30.23 -4.23
CA ALA A 189 -4.94 -29.33 -3.59
C ALA A 189 -3.51 -29.79 -3.91
N LEU A 190 -2.62 -28.83 -4.17
CA LEU A 190 -1.25 -29.09 -4.58
C LEU A 190 -0.29 -28.78 -3.44
N GLU A 191 0.70 -29.65 -3.24
CA GLU A 191 1.86 -29.34 -2.40
C GLU A 191 3.03 -29.06 -3.32
N ILE A 192 3.39 -27.78 -3.45
CA ILE A 192 4.43 -27.32 -4.36
C ILE A 192 5.64 -26.86 -3.54
N THR A 193 6.82 -27.39 -3.85
CA THR A 193 8.07 -26.86 -3.31
C THR A 193 8.42 -25.56 -4.04
N THR A 194 8.52 -24.47 -3.29
CA THR A 194 8.83 -23.12 -3.73
C THR A 194 10.18 -22.66 -3.17
N THR A 195 10.62 -21.45 -3.54
CA THR A 195 11.79 -20.80 -2.94
C THR A 195 11.69 -20.64 -1.42
N ASP A 196 10.46 -20.51 -0.92
CA ASP A 196 10.16 -20.22 0.49
C ASP A 196 9.89 -21.50 1.31
N GLY A 197 10.03 -22.68 0.68
CA GLY A 197 9.77 -23.98 1.29
C GLY A 197 8.57 -24.69 0.66
N GLN A 198 7.88 -25.53 1.43
CA GLN A 198 6.71 -26.25 0.92
C GLN A 198 5.47 -25.38 1.07
N THR A 199 4.80 -25.08 -0.05
CA THR A 199 3.57 -24.30 -0.10
C THR A 199 2.39 -25.20 -0.40
N HIS A 200 1.35 -25.12 0.42
CA HIS A 200 0.07 -25.78 0.16
C HIS A 200 -0.80 -24.83 -0.66
N VAL A 201 -1.20 -25.27 -1.85
CA VAL A 201 -2.04 -24.51 -2.78
C VAL A 201 -3.41 -25.17 -2.85
N ALA A 202 -4.45 -24.49 -2.38
CA ALA A 202 -5.81 -24.99 -2.43
C ALA A 202 -6.33 -25.07 -3.88
N ALA A 203 -7.31 -25.94 -4.14
CA ALA A 203 -7.82 -26.17 -5.50
C ALA A 203 -8.33 -24.90 -6.22
N GLY A 204 -8.84 -23.93 -5.46
CA GLY A 204 -9.34 -22.66 -6.00
C GLY A 204 -8.29 -21.54 -6.11
N GLU A 205 -7.09 -21.75 -5.56
CA GLU A 205 -6.01 -20.77 -5.63
C GLU A 205 -5.35 -20.79 -7.00
N ARG A 206 -4.81 -19.63 -7.41
CA ARG A 206 -4.35 -19.45 -8.78
C ARG A 206 -2.90 -19.84 -8.92
N VAL A 207 -2.64 -20.68 -9.92
CA VAL A 207 -1.30 -20.97 -10.41
C VAL A 207 -1.17 -20.31 -11.77
N ARG A 208 -0.01 -19.73 -12.05
CA ARG A 208 0.34 -19.06 -13.29
C ARG A 208 1.55 -19.75 -13.91
N LEU A 209 1.41 -20.16 -15.16
CA LEU A 209 2.50 -20.68 -15.98
C LEU A 209 3.09 -19.53 -16.79
N VAL A 210 4.40 -19.36 -16.73
CA VAL A 210 5.14 -18.44 -17.62
C VAL A 210 5.83 -19.27 -18.68
N LEU A 211 5.52 -19.00 -19.94
CA LEU A 211 5.98 -19.77 -21.09
C LEU A 211 6.94 -18.96 -21.94
N HIS A 212 7.95 -19.64 -22.47
CA HIS A 212 8.80 -19.20 -23.57
C HIS A 212 8.55 -20.09 -24.78
N PRO A 213 7.46 -19.86 -25.55
CA PRO A 213 7.27 -20.55 -26.82
C PRO A 213 8.44 -20.28 -27.79
N PRO A 214 8.60 -21.11 -28.84
CA PRO A 214 9.66 -20.93 -29.83
C PRO A 214 9.51 -19.63 -30.65
N ASP A 215 8.35 -18.99 -30.57
CA ASP A 215 8.01 -17.79 -31.33
C ASP A 215 8.62 -16.53 -30.72
N ALA A 216 8.95 -15.55 -31.57
CA ALA A 216 9.42 -14.23 -31.20
C ALA A 216 8.36 -13.18 -31.57
N ARG A 217 8.25 -12.13 -30.75
CA ARG A 217 7.42 -10.97 -31.07
C ARG A 217 8.26 -10.00 -31.90
N VAL A 218 7.85 -9.75 -33.13
CA VAL A 218 8.49 -8.77 -34.00
C VAL A 218 7.59 -7.55 -34.08
N GLN A 219 8.12 -6.38 -33.75
CA GLN A 219 7.42 -5.10 -33.90
C GLN A 219 8.16 -4.22 -34.89
N LEU A 220 7.43 -3.72 -35.88
CA LEU A 220 7.93 -2.81 -36.91
C LEU A 220 7.32 -1.43 -36.70
N GLY A 221 8.16 -0.42 -36.47
CA GLY A 221 7.73 0.95 -36.21
C GLY A 221 7.05 1.58 -37.43
N VAL A 222 5.90 2.22 -37.23
CA VAL A 222 5.09 2.76 -38.34
C VAL A 222 5.78 3.90 -39.10
N THR A 223 6.78 4.57 -38.54
CA THR A 223 7.52 5.61 -39.27
C THR A 223 8.51 4.98 -40.27
N SER A 224 9.17 3.89 -39.87
CA SER A 224 10.08 3.15 -40.75
C SER A 224 9.36 2.22 -41.72
N PHE A 225 8.19 1.71 -41.32
CA PHE A 225 7.35 0.80 -42.10
C PHE A 225 5.91 1.33 -42.14
N PRO A 226 5.62 2.39 -42.93
CA PRO A 226 4.34 3.10 -42.88
C PRO A 226 3.15 2.35 -43.49
N ASP A 227 3.41 1.36 -44.35
CA ASP A 227 2.38 0.57 -45.01
C ASP A 227 2.29 -0.83 -44.38
N PRO A 228 1.12 -1.25 -43.86
CA PRO A 228 0.90 -2.61 -43.37
C PRO A 228 1.32 -3.69 -44.37
N ALA A 229 1.04 -3.51 -45.66
CA ALA A 229 1.39 -4.51 -46.68
C ALA A 229 2.91 -4.62 -46.86
N ARG A 230 3.63 -3.48 -46.75
CA ARG A 230 5.09 -3.47 -46.75
C ARG A 230 5.66 -4.14 -45.50
N ALA A 231 5.07 -3.90 -44.33
CA ALA A 231 5.45 -4.56 -43.07
C ALA A 231 5.30 -6.09 -43.18
N GLU A 232 4.17 -6.57 -43.71
CA GLU A 232 3.94 -7.99 -43.97
C GLU A 232 4.95 -8.59 -44.96
N ALA A 233 5.24 -7.89 -46.05
CA ALA A 233 6.21 -8.34 -47.04
C ALA A 233 7.61 -8.50 -46.43
N VAL A 234 8.06 -7.54 -45.61
CA VAL A 234 9.35 -7.59 -44.93
C VAL A 234 9.44 -8.78 -43.96
N ILE A 235 8.36 -9.08 -43.22
CA ILE A 235 8.31 -10.26 -42.36
C ILE A 235 8.33 -11.55 -43.19
N ALA A 236 7.59 -11.61 -44.29
CA ALA A 236 7.59 -12.77 -45.19
C ALA A 236 8.98 -13.02 -45.82
N GLU A 237 9.73 -11.97 -46.16
CA GLU A 237 11.11 -12.05 -46.67
C GLU A 237 12.12 -12.64 -45.65
N LEU A 238 11.75 -12.75 -44.37
CA LEU A 238 12.58 -13.44 -43.38
C LEU A 238 12.58 -14.96 -43.58
N GLY A 239 11.53 -15.52 -44.21
CA GLY A 239 11.44 -16.95 -44.51
C GLY A 239 11.04 -17.85 -43.33
N TYR A 240 10.57 -17.27 -42.22
CA TYR A 240 10.04 -18.01 -41.07
C TYR A 240 8.51 -18.00 -41.07
N PRO A 241 7.85 -19.04 -40.50
CA PRO A 241 6.41 -19.01 -40.24
C PRO A 241 6.02 -17.80 -39.41
N TRP A 242 4.95 -17.10 -39.80
CA TRP A 242 4.52 -15.89 -39.09
C TRP A 242 3.00 -15.66 -39.11
N VAL A 243 2.53 -14.81 -38.20
CA VAL A 243 1.16 -14.29 -38.16
C VAL A 243 1.13 -12.84 -37.67
N ALA A 244 0.29 -12.02 -38.28
CA ALA A 244 0.02 -10.66 -37.78
C ALA A 244 -0.84 -10.75 -36.52
N THR A 245 -0.42 -10.06 -35.45
CA THR A 245 -1.12 -10.07 -34.15
C THR A 245 -1.79 -8.76 -33.82
N GLY A 246 -1.45 -7.68 -34.53
CA GLY A 246 -2.14 -6.42 -34.39
C GLY A 246 -1.42 -5.27 -35.06
N HIS A 247 -2.11 -4.13 -35.08
CA HIS A 247 -1.59 -2.86 -35.57
C HIS A 247 -2.00 -1.77 -34.57
N SER A 248 -1.07 -0.87 -34.27
CA SER A 248 -1.32 0.38 -33.55
C SER A 248 -0.79 1.57 -34.35
N ASP A 249 -1.06 2.77 -33.86
CA ASP A 249 -0.47 4.03 -34.33
C ASP A 249 1.04 4.16 -34.07
N VAL A 250 1.66 3.12 -33.48
CA VAL A 250 3.08 3.07 -33.13
C VAL A 250 3.81 1.95 -33.86
N VAL A 251 3.24 0.74 -33.92
CA VAL A 251 3.89 -0.45 -34.51
C VAL A 251 2.93 -1.39 -35.24
N HIS A 252 3.45 -2.10 -36.23
CA HIS A 252 2.89 -3.36 -36.73
C HIS A 252 3.47 -4.52 -35.92
N SER A 253 2.61 -5.36 -35.33
CA SER A 253 3.03 -6.46 -34.45
C SER A 253 2.81 -7.83 -35.09
N PHE A 254 3.82 -8.69 -35.02
CA PHE A 254 3.83 -10.03 -35.58
C PHE A 254 4.35 -11.03 -34.55
N MET A 255 3.89 -12.27 -34.64
CA MET A 255 4.55 -13.43 -34.03
C MET A 255 5.23 -14.21 -35.15
N VAL A 256 6.50 -14.55 -34.95
CA VAL A 256 7.37 -15.17 -35.97
C VAL A 256 8.19 -16.29 -35.34
N ARG A 257 8.24 -17.47 -35.96
CA ARG A 257 9.00 -18.62 -35.46
C ARG A 257 10.48 -18.51 -35.77
N ILE A 258 11.17 -17.67 -35.01
CA ILE A 258 12.61 -17.41 -35.17
C ILE A 258 13.38 -18.19 -34.09
N PRO A 259 14.30 -19.11 -34.47
CA PRO A 259 15.19 -19.78 -33.53
C PRO A 259 15.93 -18.76 -32.67
N GLU A 260 16.06 -19.04 -31.37
CA GLU A 260 16.63 -18.09 -30.40
C GLU A 260 18.01 -17.55 -30.83
N ALA A 261 18.88 -18.45 -31.31
CA ALA A 261 20.21 -18.12 -31.80
C ALA A 261 20.24 -17.15 -33.00
N GLU A 262 19.14 -17.05 -33.76
CA GLU A 262 19.03 -16.23 -34.97
C GLU A 262 18.37 -14.86 -34.71
N ARG A 263 17.71 -14.68 -33.55
CA ARG A 263 16.91 -13.48 -33.24
C ARG A 263 17.71 -12.18 -33.33
N VAL A 264 18.95 -12.17 -32.83
CA VAL A 264 19.84 -10.99 -32.91
C VAL A 264 20.19 -10.66 -34.36
N ALA A 265 20.49 -11.68 -35.17
CA ALA A 265 20.82 -11.50 -36.58
C ALA A 265 19.62 -11.01 -37.39
N VAL A 266 18.42 -11.54 -37.11
CA VAL A 266 17.16 -11.07 -37.71
C VAL A 266 16.88 -9.62 -37.33
N ASN A 267 17.07 -9.26 -36.06
CA ASN A 267 16.92 -7.87 -35.60
C ASN A 267 17.87 -6.93 -36.34
N ALA A 268 19.14 -7.31 -36.49
CA ALA A 268 20.11 -6.54 -37.26
C ALA A 268 19.72 -6.43 -38.74
N LYS A 269 19.27 -7.52 -39.36
CA LYS A 269 18.81 -7.55 -40.76
C LYS A 269 17.64 -6.60 -41.01
N LEU A 270 16.65 -6.57 -40.12
CA LEU A 270 15.48 -5.69 -40.23
C LEU A 270 15.84 -4.21 -40.12
N ASN A 271 16.90 -3.87 -39.37
CA ASN A 271 17.33 -2.50 -39.14
C ASN A 271 18.47 -2.03 -40.06
N ALA A 272 19.13 -2.93 -40.79
CA ALA A 272 20.36 -2.63 -41.54
C ALA A 272 20.21 -1.53 -42.62
N ALA A 273 19.01 -1.34 -43.15
CA ALA A 273 18.71 -0.35 -44.20
C ALA A 273 18.02 0.92 -43.67
N LEU A 274 17.89 1.07 -42.34
CA LEU A 274 17.18 2.18 -41.71
C LEU A 274 18.17 3.19 -41.14
N GLU A 275 17.94 4.47 -41.40
CA GLU A 275 18.67 5.57 -40.76
C GLU A 275 18.12 5.79 -39.35
N LEU A 276 18.63 4.99 -38.40
CA LEU A 276 18.32 5.13 -36.99
C LEU A 276 19.37 6.06 -36.35
N GLY A 277 18.94 7.16 -35.74
CA GLY A 277 19.85 8.05 -35.01
C GLY A 277 20.52 7.36 -33.82
N GLU A 278 21.62 7.94 -33.31
CA GLU A 278 22.44 7.36 -32.22
C GLU A 278 21.68 7.14 -30.88
N ASP A 279 20.55 7.82 -30.66
CA ASP A 279 19.70 7.69 -29.46
C ASP A 279 18.22 7.53 -29.86
N ASN A 280 17.92 6.42 -30.55
CA ASN A 280 16.56 6.14 -31.02
C ASN A 280 15.75 5.37 -29.97
N GLN A 281 15.13 6.10 -29.04
CA GLN A 281 14.14 5.55 -28.10
C GLN A 281 12.70 5.62 -28.63
N ASP A 282 12.48 6.11 -29.86
CA ASP A 282 11.14 6.19 -30.45
C ASP A 282 10.69 4.81 -30.96
N PRO A 283 9.66 4.18 -30.37
CA PRO A 283 9.14 2.89 -30.80
C PRO A 283 8.55 2.89 -32.22
N LYS A 284 8.33 4.08 -32.82
CA LYS A 284 7.87 4.22 -34.21
C LYS A 284 8.99 4.05 -35.24
N LEU A 285 10.25 4.05 -34.81
CA LEU A 285 11.42 3.95 -35.68
C LEU A 285 12.11 2.59 -35.49
N GLY A 286 12.41 1.93 -36.60
CA GLY A 286 13.12 0.66 -36.61
C GLY A 286 12.23 -0.58 -36.47
N ALA A 287 12.89 -1.69 -36.16
CA ALA A 287 12.30 -2.97 -35.86
C ALA A 287 12.88 -3.50 -34.55
N ILE A 288 12.06 -4.20 -33.76
CA ILE A 288 12.53 -4.90 -32.57
C ILE A 288 12.04 -6.34 -32.57
N VAL A 289 12.96 -7.27 -32.29
CA VAL A 289 12.69 -8.69 -32.12
C VAL A 289 12.83 -9.03 -30.65
N LEU A 290 11.72 -9.34 -30.00
CA LEU A 290 11.65 -9.70 -28.58
C LEU A 290 11.35 -11.19 -28.43
N PRO A 291 11.82 -11.84 -27.37
CA PRO A 291 11.34 -13.18 -27.01
C PRO A 291 9.81 -13.19 -26.88
N GLY A 292 9.17 -14.23 -27.41
CA GLY A 292 7.77 -14.50 -27.10
C GLY A 292 7.67 -14.97 -25.66
N THR A 293 7.01 -14.19 -24.82
CA THR A 293 6.64 -14.60 -23.46
C THR A 293 5.14 -14.54 -23.34
N VAL A 294 4.54 -15.64 -22.88
CA VAL A 294 3.10 -15.77 -22.69
C VAL A 294 2.85 -16.30 -21.28
N ALA A 295 1.85 -15.78 -20.58
CA ALA A 295 1.47 -16.28 -19.27
C ALA A 295 0.02 -16.78 -19.29
N PHE A 296 -0.19 -17.99 -18.77
CA PHE A 296 -1.51 -18.55 -18.56
C PHE A 296 -1.75 -18.71 -17.06
N SER A 297 -2.98 -18.51 -16.60
CA SER A 297 -3.32 -18.64 -15.18
C SER A 297 -4.69 -19.28 -15.03
N ALA A 298 -4.82 -20.15 -14.04
CA ALA A 298 -6.04 -20.89 -13.71
C ALA A 298 -6.01 -21.35 -12.25
N PRO A 299 -7.16 -21.77 -11.68
CA PRO A 299 -7.19 -22.46 -10.40
C PRO A 299 -6.31 -23.73 -10.41
N ALA A 300 -5.64 -24.03 -9.29
CA ALA A 300 -4.73 -25.16 -9.13
C ALA A 300 -5.40 -26.50 -9.45
N GLY A 301 -6.65 -26.67 -9.04
CA GLY A 301 -7.44 -27.89 -9.29
C GLY A 301 -7.85 -28.07 -10.75
N ASP A 302 -7.72 -27.04 -11.57
CA ASP A 302 -8.07 -27.08 -12.98
C ASP A 302 -6.89 -27.46 -13.89
N TYR A 303 -5.68 -27.66 -13.35
CA TYR A 303 -4.54 -28.14 -14.12
C TYR A 303 -4.58 -29.67 -14.28
N LEU A 304 -4.23 -30.17 -15.47
CA LEU A 304 -4.09 -31.59 -15.72
C LEU A 304 -2.76 -31.86 -16.42
N LEU A 305 -1.98 -32.78 -15.88
CA LEU A 305 -0.74 -33.27 -16.48
C LEU A 305 -1.01 -34.59 -17.23
N ARG A 306 -0.65 -34.66 -18.52
CA ARG A 306 -0.74 -35.86 -19.35
C ARG A 306 0.57 -36.04 -20.12
N GLY A 307 1.40 -37.00 -19.68
CA GLY A 307 2.73 -37.19 -20.26
C GLY A 307 3.57 -35.92 -20.07
N ASP A 308 4.05 -35.36 -21.18
CA ASP A 308 4.88 -34.15 -21.22
C ASP A 308 4.06 -32.89 -21.54
N GLU A 309 2.74 -32.94 -21.40
CA GLU A 309 1.83 -31.83 -21.66
C GLU A 309 1.01 -31.47 -20.43
N VAL A 310 0.77 -30.18 -20.27
CA VAL A 310 -0.07 -29.61 -19.22
C VAL A 310 -1.24 -28.94 -19.90
N SER A 311 -2.45 -29.25 -19.43
CA SER A 311 -3.64 -28.57 -19.92
C SER A 311 -4.32 -27.79 -18.82
N LEU A 312 -4.92 -26.67 -19.19
CA LEU A 312 -5.71 -25.81 -18.31
C LEU A 312 -6.86 -25.15 -19.09
N PRO A 313 -7.94 -24.71 -18.45
CA PRO A 313 -9.00 -23.97 -19.13
C PRO A 313 -8.49 -22.63 -19.66
N ARG A 314 -9.05 -22.19 -20.80
CA ARG A 314 -8.74 -20.87 -21.36
C ARG A 314 -9.57 -19.79 -20.67
N GLU A 315 -8.92 -18.73 -20.22
CA GLU A 315 -9.61 -17.54 -19.71
C GLU A 315 -10.17 -16.69 -20.85
N GLY A 316 -11.35 -17.07 -21.34
CA GLY A 316 -12.15 -16.29 -22.28
C GLY A 316 -11.55 -16.15 -23.69
N LYS A 317 -12.25 -15.40 -24.55
CA LYS A 317 -11.91 -15.23 -25.98
C LYS A 317 -10.79 -14.22 -26.25
N GLY A 318 -10.44 -13.38 -25.27
CA GLY A 318 -9.36 -12.39 -25.36
C GLY A 318 -8.06 -12.80 -24.66
N GLY A 319 -8.01 -14.04 -24.14
CA GLY A 319 -6.86 -14.55 -23.42
C GLY A 319 -5.63 -14.77 -24.33
N PRO A 320 -4.47 -15.06 -23.73
CA PRO A 320 -3.25 -15.30 -24.48
C PRO A 320 -3.39 -16.41 -25.53
N VAL A 321 -2.60 -16.31 -26.61
CA VAL A 321 -2.64 -17.21 -27.76
C VAL A 321 -1.26 -17.81 -28.00
N LEU A 322 -1.20 -19.14 -28.08
CA LEU A 322 -0.06 -19.89 -28.58
C LEU A 322 -0.29 -20.24 -30.04
N TYR A 323 0.78 -20.59 -30.76
CA TYR A 323 0.71 -20.84 -32.19
C TYR A 323 1.36 -22.16 -32.59
N ASP A 324 0.72 -22.87 -33.51
CA ASP A 324 1.25 -24.04 -34.21
C ASP A 324 1.91 -23.65 -35.53
N ASP A 325 2.79 -24.55 -35.98
CA ASP A 325 3.35 -24.47 -37.32
C ASP A 325 2.30 -24.87 -38.35
N ALA A 326 1.95 -23.96 -39.25
CA ALA A 326 1.10 -24.25 -40.39
C ALA A 326 1.86 -24.04 -41.72
N GLY A 327 3.17 -24.31 -41.73
CA GLY A 327 4.02 -24.18 -42.91
C GLY A 327 4.62 -22.78 -43.01
N ASP A 328 4.14 -21.96 -43.93
CA ASP A 328 4.59 -20.57 -44.12
C ASP A 328 3.92 -19.58 -43.16
N LYS A 329 2.91 -20.04 -42.41
CA LYS A 329 2.15 -19.25 -41.45
C LYS A 329 2.11 -19.90 -40.07
N LEU A 330 1.91 -19.07 -39.06
CA LEU A 330 1.52 -19.51 -37.73
C LEU A 330 0.00 -19.55 -37.62
N ALA A 331 -0.54 -20.65 -37.11
CA ALA A 331 -1.96 -20.79 -36.82
C ALA A 331 -2.17 -20.80 -35.30
N PRO A 332 -3.24 -20.20 -34.75
CA PRO A 332 -3.55 -20.31 -33.33
C PRO A 332 -3.66 -21.79 -32.92
N LEU A 333 -2.97 -22.15 -31.84
CA LEU A 333 -3.05 -23.47 -31.23
C LEU A 333 -4.51 -23.75 -30.83
N ALA A 334 -5.04 -24.87 -31.32
CA ALA A 334 -6.42 -25.25 -31.08
C ALA A 334 -6.63 -25.71 -29.63
N ASP A 335 -7.75 -25.30 -29.03
CA ASP A 335 -8.16 -25.81 -27.73
C ASP A 335 -8.73 -27.23 -27.89
N VAL A 336 -8.37 -28.13 -26.97
CA VAL A 336 -8.94 -29.48 -26.88
C VAL A 336 -9.91 -29.50 -25.72
N ASP A 337 -11.20 -29.73 -25.99
CA ASP A 337 -12.27 -29.71 -24.99
C ASP A 337 -12.33 -28.41 -24.15
N GLY A 338 -12.05 -27.26 -24.79
CA GLY A 338 -12.04 -25.94 -24.14
C GLY A 338 -10.81 -25.66 -23.27
N ARG A 339 -9.76 -26.48 -23.41
CA ARG A 339 -8.50 -26.37 -22.67
C ARG A 339 -7.35 -26.10 -23.61
N VAL A 340 -6.44 -25.24 -23.20
CA VAL A 340 -5.15 -25.05 -23.87
C VAL A 340 -4.24 -26.19 -23.42
N VAL A 341 -3.60 -26.86 -24.38
CA VAL A 341 -2.62 -27.93 -24.12
C VAL A 341 -1.22 -27.36 -24.38
N ILE A 342 -0.35 -27.42 -23.39
CA ILE A 342 0.95 -26.75 -23.39
C ILE A 342 2.04 -27.81 -23.20
N PRO A 343 3.03 -27.89 -24.10
CA PRO A 343 4.21 -28.70 -23.87
C PRO A 343 4.97 -28.22 -22.63
N THR A 344 5.30 -29.14 -21.72
CA THR A 344 6.06 -28.82 -20.49
C THR A 344 7.41 -28.18 -20.80
N ALA A 345 8.02 -28.51 -21.94
CA ALA A 345 9.27 -27.92 -22.41
C ALA A 345 9.19 -26.41 -22.71
N TRP A 346 7.98 -25.86 -22.90
CA TRP A 346 7.79 -24.42 -23.11
C TRP A 346 7.62 -23.65 -21.80
N ILE A 347 7.41 -24.35 -20.68
CA ILE A 347 7.14 -23.73 -19.38
C ILE A 347 8.46 -23.37 -18.74
N HIS A 348 8.72 -22.07 -18.65
CA HIS A 348 9.94 -21.52 -18.10
C HIS A 348 9.86 -21.39 -16.58
N ALA A 349 8.72 -20.94 -16.05
CA ALA A 349 8.51 -20.76 -14.62
C ALA A 349 7.06 -21.06 -14.22
N VAL A 350 6.89 -21.49 -12.96
CA VAL A 350 5.59 -21.63 -12.31
C VAL A 350 5.50 -20.60 -11.19
N ARG A 351 4.35 -19.95 -11.10
CA ARG A 351 4.07 -18.88 -10.15
C ARG A 351 2.80 -19.18 -9.39
N ILE A 352 2.85 -19.10 -8.08
CA ILE A 352 1.66 -19.21 -7.22
C ILE A 352 1.23 -17.78 -6.91
N ASP A 353 -0.01 -17.46 -7.26
CA ASP A 353 -0.62 -16.17 -6.98
C ASP A 353 -1.36 -16.25 -5.63
N GLU A 354 -0.73 -15.77 -4.57
CA GLU A 354 -1.30 -15.74 -3.23
C GLU A 354 -1.95 -14.36 -2.97
N PRO A 355 -3.26 -14.29 -2.67
CA PRO A 355 -3.90 -13.02 -2.34
C PRO A 355 -3.25 -12.36 -1.13
N VAL A 356 -2.86 -11.09 -1.26
CA VAL A 356 -2.31 -10.35 -0.11
C VAL A 356 -3.47 -10.00 0.82
N THR A 357 -3.50 -10.66 1.98
CA THR A 357 -4.52 -10.41 3.00
C THR A 357 -4.01 -9.39 4.01
N VAL A 358 -4.76 -8.30 4.19
CA VAL A 358 -4.42 -7.24 5.15
C VAL A 358 -4.67 -7.72 6.59
N ASP A 359 -3.62 -7.82 7.40
CA ASP A 359 -3.70 -8.20 8.82
C ASP A 359 -4.16 -7.01 9.67
N ARG A 360 -5.47 -6.80 9.75
CA ARG A 360 -6.05 -5.71 10.56
C ARG A 360 -5.87 -5.89 12.06
N GLU A 361 -5.71 -7.14 12.52
CA GLU A 361 -5.68 -7.41 13.95
C GLU A 361 -4.30 -7.16 14.53
N ASN A 362 -3.25 -7.61 13.84
CA ASN A 362 -1.88 -7.57 14.33
C ASN A 362 -0.95 -6.72 13.46
N GLY A 363 -1.37 -6.35 12.26
CA GLY A 363 -0.59 -5.51 11.37
C GLY A 363 -0.41 -4.08 11.88
N TYR A 364 0.52 -3.40 11.23
CA TYR A 364 0.98 -2.08 11.60
C TYR A 364 1.05 -1.13 10.41
N ILE A 365 0.98 0.16 10.72
CA ILE A 365 1.24 1.25 9.80
C ILE A 365 2.16 2.28 10.43
N ILE A 366 3.22 2.63 9.70
CA ILE A 366 4.19 3.66 10.07
C ILE A 366 3.66 5.00 9.56
N ALA A 367 3.30 5.92 10.46
CA ALA A 367 3.07 7.31 10.10
C ALA A 367 4.42 7.99 9.84
N VAL A 368 4.87 7.98 8.58
CA VAL A 368 6.19 8.45 8.20
C VAL A 368 6.32 9.95 8.48
N GLY A 369 7.42 10.34 9.12
CA GLY A 369 7.68 11.71 9.55
C GLY A 369 6.91 12.14 10.81
N ASP A 370 6.15 11.25 11.45
CA ASP A 370 5.50 11.54 12.73
C ASP A 370 6.51 11.41 13.88
N VAL A 371 7.03 12.52 14.39
CA VAL A 371 8.12 12.55 15.39
C VAL A 371 7.55 12.85 16.79
N PRO A 372 8.06 12.21 17.87
CA PRO A 372 7.58 12.45 19.25
C PRO A 372 7.50 13.93 19.65
N GLY A 373 8.50 14.72 19.26
CA GLY A 373 8.61 16.14 19.60
C GLY A 373 7.45 17.01 19.10
N ASP A 374 6.78 16.62 18.01
CA ASP A 374 5.71 17.40 17.39
C ASP A 374 4.40 17.33 18.20
N HIS A 375 4.29 16.39 19.13
CA HIS A 375 3.09 16.16 19.96
C HIS A 375 3.04 17.00 21.24
N TRP A 376 3.93 17.97 21.41
CA TRP A 376 4.02 18.79 22.63
C TRP A 376 2.70 19.51 22.99
N ALA A 377 1.93 19.95 21.99
CA ALA A 377 0.65 20.62 22.21
C ALA A 377 -0.39 19.67 22.83
N LEU A 378 -0.44 18.41 22.36
CA LEU A 378 -1.28 17.37 22.93
C LEU A 378 -0.83 17.01 24.34
N ALA A 379 0.48 16.97 24.59
CA ALA A 379 1.03 16.74 25.92
C ALA A 379 0.66 17.85 26.92
N ILE A 380 0.74 19.12 26.51
CA ILE A 380 0.26 20.25 27.32
C ILE A 380 -1.24 20.11 27.58
N GLY A 381 -2.03 19.76 26.56
CA GLY A 381 -3.47 19.50 26.71
C GLY A 381 -3.75 18.43 27.77
N TRP A 382 -3.02 17.31 27.73
CA TRP A 382 -3.09 16.25 28.73
C TRP A 382 -2.80 16.79 30.14
N LEU A 383 -1.71 17.56 30.31
CA LEU A 383 -1.34 18.14 31.60
C LEU A 383 -2.38 19.12 32.14
N VAL A 384 -2.96 19.95 31.27
CA VAL A 384 -4.03 20.90 31.64
C VAL A 384 -5.28 20.16 32.11
N ILE A 385 -5.70 19.12 31.38
CA ILE A 385 -6.85 18.30 31.77
C ILE A 385 -6.56 17.58 33.10
N ALA A 386 -5.36 17.05 33.29
CA ALA A 386 -4.94 16.41 34.54
C ALA A 386 -5.01 17.39 35.73
N ALA A 387 -4.54 18.62 35.55
CA ALA A 387 -4.65 19.67 36.55
C ALA A 387 -6.10 20.02 36.89
N LEU A 388 -6.97 20.14 35.88
CA LEU A 388 -8.40 20.42 36.06
C LEU A 388 -9.11 19.29 36.82
N VAL A 389 -8.82 18.03 36.49
CA VAL A 389 -9.32 16.86 37.22
C VAL A 389 -8.84 16.90 38.67
N GLY A 390 -7.55 17.15 38.89
CA GLY A 390 -6.97 17.27 40.23
C GLY A 390 -7.64 18.36 41.09
N ILE A 391 -7.89 19.54 40.52
CA ILE A 391 -8.59 20.64 41.21
C ILE A 391 -10.03 20.24 41.59
N ASN A 392 -10.74 19.53 40.71
CA ASN A 392 -12.10 19.08 40.98
C ASN A 392 -12.15 17.98 42.06
N ILE A 393 -11.18 17.05 42.05
CA ILE A 393 -11.02 16.06 43.11
C ILE A 393 -10.77 16.75 44.45
N ALA A 394 -9.83 17.71 44.50
CA ALA A 394 -9.53 18.46 45.72
C ALA A 394 -10.75 19.24 46.25
N SER A 395 -11.52 19.87 45.34
CA SER A 395 -12.77 20.57 45.68
C SER A 395 -13.82 19.62 46.27
N LEU A 396 -13.97 18.43 45.69
CA LEU A 396 -14.92 17.42 46.19
C LEU A 396 -14.50 16.91 47.57
N VAL A 397 -13.21 16.63 47.78
CA VAL A 397 -12.67 16.23 49.09
C VAL A 397 -12.90 17.32 50.14
N GLN A 398 -12.67 18.59 49.81
CA GLN A 398 -12.95 19.70 50.73
C GLN A 398 -14.45 19.81 51.05
N HIS A 399 -15.33 19.64 50.06
CA HIS A 399 -16.77 19.66 50.26
C HIS A 399 -17.24 18.54 51.19
N VAL A 400 -16.71 17.33 51.01
CA VAL A 400 -17.00 16.19 51.90
C VAL A 400 -16.49 16.45 53.31
N ARG A 401 -15.25 16.94 53.47
CA ARG A 401 -14.69 17.28 54.79
C ARG A 401 -15.51 18.34 55.52
N ARG A 402 -15.98 19.39 54.81
CA ARG A 402 -16.83 20.44 55.38
C ARG A 402 -18.24 19.98 55.77
N ARG A 403 -18.72 18.84 55.24
CA ARG A 403 -19.99 18.24 55.66
C ARG A 403 -19.83 17.25 56.82
N ALA A 404 -18.61 16.76 57.04
CA ALA A 404 -18.31 15.78 58.08
C ALA A 404 -17.83 16.43 59.40
N ALA A 405 -17.25 17.63 59.32
CA ALA A 405 -17.05 18.54 60.45
C ALA A 405 -18.31 19.36 60.70
#